data_AF-A0A9R0JUX2-F1
#
_entry.id   AF-A0A9R0JUX2-F1
#
_cell.length_a   1.000
_cell.length_b   1.000
_cell.length_c   1.000
_cell.angle_alpha   90.00
_cell.angle_beta   90.00
_cell.angle_gamma   90.00
#
_symmetry.space_group_name_H-M   'P 1'
#
loop_
_entity.id
_entity.type
_entity.pdbx_description
1 polymer ?
#
loop_
_entity_poly.entity_id
_entity_poly.type
_entity_poly.pdbx_seq_one_letter_code
_entity_poly.pdbx_strand_id
1 'polypeptide(L)'
;MFSNISTRELRICGRKRPDRMAEDFPDIYDPSSVHPLDVNIERIVRDPKPMLSPDFRRLVEIFSISVPLPRDQCWKLYGLVHCYDLFHSYDLFSCKEEEKEKYTELSYSRNTLLLQEPCSSYIGGQFGVSIILKNDQGSEISKGWIDWNDYQASIWYNRRVCSIIPGKIGFAAVHYTIFSDAVQAGVKVVLKSNDGVSRTIRGKIFARYSGYTYQAYYEKKYYKSKLYEDCVEVRDGERLPLLKPVVSVPKDGSLVLEIYIQVGKIGKNLKGGEYLKGEITFKAFESDYFNPVIQSSQQVIHGADFSLSVFVLWG
;
A
#
# COMPACT_ATOMS: atom_id res chain seq x y z
N MET A 1 40.15 14.52 7.07
CA MET A 1 39.81 13.56 8.14
C MET A 1 38.41 13.04 7.85
N PHE A 2 38.28 12.03 6.99
CA PHE A 2 37.01 11.40 6.65
C PHE A 2 37.01 10.01 7.26
N SER A 3 36.28 9.83 8.36
CA SER A 3 36.13 8.54 9.03
C SER A 3 34.74 7.98 8.76
N ASN A 4 34.73 6.88 8.01
CA ASN A 4 33.89 5.69 8.18
C ASN A 4 32.42 5.88 8.58
N ILE A 5 31.55 5.87 7.58
CA ILE A 5 30.17 5.38 7.74
C ILE A 5 30.11 4.01 7.07
N SER A 6 30.19 2.98 7.91
CA SER A 6 29.83 1.61 7.59
C SER A 6 28.36 1.41 7.93
N THR A 7 27.50 1.43 6.92
CA THR A 7 26.18 0.80 6.97
C THR A 7 25.89 0.18 5.62
N ARG A 8 25.80 -1.15 5.62
CA ARG A 8 25.48 -1.99 4.47
C ARG A 8 24.07 -1.70 3.96
N GLU A 9 23.92 -0.76 3.02
CA GLU A 9 22.80 -0.73 2.08
C GLU A 9 23.35 -1.05 0.69
N LEU A 10 23.34 -2.35 0.36
CA LEU A 10 23.74 -2.85 -0.94
C LEU A 10 22.51 -2.93 -1.84
N ARG A 11 22.56 -2.13 -2.92
CA ARG A 11 21.74 -2.17 -4.15
C ARG A 11 21.72 -3.56 -4.79
N ILE A 12 20.76 -3.79 -5.72
CA ILE A 12 20.72 -4.68 -6.92
C ILE A 12 19.23 -5.02 -7.22
N CYS A 13 18.66 -5.16 -8.42
CA CYS A 13 18.97 -4.84 -9.82
C CYS A 13 17.59 -4.79 -10.54
N GLY A 14 17.22 -3.67 -11.17
CA GLY A 14 16.11 -3.69 -12.12
C GLY A 14 16.60 -4.32 -13.44
N ARG A 15 15.95 -5.40 -13.91
CA ARG A 15 16.26 -5.96 -15.23
C ARG A 15 15.56 -5.12 -16.31
N LYS A 16 16.31 -4.66 -17.30
CA LYS A 16 15.73 -4.14 -18.55
C LYS A 16 15.26 -5.33 -19.40
N ARG A 17 14.11 -5.18 -20.08
CA ARG A 17 13.59 -6.16 -21.03
C ARG A 17 14.64 -6.37 -22.15
N PRO A 18 15.11 -7.59 -22.45
CA PRO A 18 15.93 -7.83 -23.63
C PRO A 18 15.07 -7.64 -24.89
N ASP A 19 15.57 -6.92 -25.89
CA ASP A 19 14.85 -6.62 -27.14
C ASP A 19 14.65 -7.87 -28.06
N ARG A 20 14.94 -9.09 -27.60
CA ARG A 20 14.94 -10.32 -28.44
C ARG A 20 14.45 -11.60 -27.75
N MET A 21 13.54 -11.51 -26.79
CA MET A 21 12.79 -12.68 -26.31
C MET A 21 11.30 -12.33 -26.23
N ALA A 22 10.72 -12.13 -27.40
CA ALA A 22 9.33 -12.48 -27.65
C ALA A 22 9.36 -13.93 -28.17
N GLU A 23 8.35 -14.72 -27.82
CA GLU A 23 8.24 -16.17 -28.06
C GLU A 23 8.82 -17.02 -26.90
N ASP A 24 8.03 -17.99 -26.43
CA ASP A 24 8.24 -18.94 -25.33
C ASP A 24 7.77 -18.55 -23.91
N PHE A 25 6.69 -17.79 -23.80
CA PHE A 25 5.72 -18.00 -22.72
C PHE A 25 4.38 -18.43 -23.35
N PRO A 26 3.68 -19.44 -22.80
CA PRO A 26 2.37 -19.82 -23.33
C PRO A 26 1.41 -18.62 -23.25
N ASP A 27 0.82 -18.27 -24.39
CA ASP A 27 -0.20 -17.23 -24.56
C ASP A 27 -1.45 -17.55 -23.73
N ILE A 28 -1.40 -17.26 -22.43
CA ILE A 28 -2.57 -17.20 -21.56
C ILE A 28 -2.59 -15.83 -20.86
N TYR A 29 -2.52 -14.76 -21.63
CA TYR A 29 -3.06 -13.46 -21.21
C TYR A 29 -3.20 -12.53 -22.42
N ASP A 30 -4.41 -12.46 -22.98
CA ASP A 30 -4.77 -11.41 -23.94
C ASP A 30 -5.18 -10.14 -23.16
N PRO A 31 -4.36 -9.07 -23.17
CA PRO A 31 -4.65 -7.83 -22.45
C PRO A 31 -5.84 -7.05 -23.04
N SER A 32 -6.40 -7.48 -24.18
CA SER A 32 -7.51 -6.81 -24.85
C SER A 32 -8.89 -7.28 -24.39
N SER A 33 -8.97 -8.25 -23.47
CA SER A 33 -10.23 -8.84 -23.00
C SER A 33 -10.87 -8.19 -21.76
N VAL A 34 -10.30 -7.11 -21.23
CA VAL A 34 -10.92 -6.36 -20.13
C VAL A 34 -11.69 -5.17 -20.69
N HIS A 35 -13.02 -5.31 -20.74
CA HIS A 35 -13.93 -4.20 -20.99
C HIS A 35 -13.64 -3.05 -20.01
N PRO A 36 -13.58 -1.79 -20.49
CA PRO A 36 -13.37 -0.65 -19.62
C PRO A 36 -14.59 -0.50 -18.70
N LEU A 37 -14.40 -0.82 -17.42
CA LEU A 37 -15.31 -0.33 -16.40
C LEU A 37 -15.08 1.18 -16.30
N ASP A 38 -16.15 1.94 -16.55
CA ASP A 38 -16.25 3.36 -16.26
C ASP A 38 -15.91 3.60 -14.79
N VAL A 39 -14.68 4.01 -14.49
CA VAL A 39 -14.30 4.39 -13.12
C VAL A 39 -14.45 5.90 -12.96
N ASN A 40 -15.70 6.33 -12.81
CA ASN A 40 -16.01 7.15 -11.64
C ASN A 40 -15.51 6.33 -10.45
N ILE A 41 -14.51 6.80 -9.69
CA ILE A 41 -14.13 6.10 -8.46
C ILE A 41 -15.30 6.31 -7.49
N GLU A 42 -16.36 5.53 -7.64
CA GLU A 42 -17.19 5.16 -6.51
C GLU A 42 -16.20 4.60 -5.49
N ARG A 43 -16.05 5.31 -4.38
CA ARG A 43 -15.15 4.96 -3.27
C ARG A 43 -15.72 3.73 -2.58
N ILE A 44 -15.63 2.59 -3.25
CA ILE A 44 -16.19 1.31 -2.81
C ILE A 44 -15.42 0.87 -1.58
N VAL A 45 -16.15 0.67 -0.49
CA VAL A 45 -15.61 -0.04 0.68
C VAL A 45 -15.36 -1.47 0.26
N ARG A 46 -14.08 -1.86 0.17
CA ARG A 46 -13.70 -3.22 -0.21
C ARG A 46 -13.42 -4.05 1.04
N ASP A 47 -14.04 -5.22 1.10
CA ASP A 47 -13.85 -6.15 2.20
C ASP A 47 -12.55 -6.95 2.04
N PRO A 48 -11.74 -7.09 3.11
CA PRO A 48 -10.64 -8.03 3.14
C PRO A 48 -11.12 -9.43 2.75
N LYS A 49 -10.44 -10.06 1.79
CA LYS A 49 -10.66 -11.45 1.40
C LYS A 49 -9.81 -12.34 2.29
N PRO A 50 -10.37 -13.39 2.91
CA PRO A 50 -9.58 -14.34 3.67
C PRO A 50 -8.51 -15.01 2.81
N MET A 51 -7.38 -15.36 3.42
CA MET A 51 -6.35 -16.12 2.74
C MET A 51 -6.84 -17.57 2.57
N LEU A 52 -6.68 -18.11 1.36
CA LEU A 52 -7.29 -19.40 0.98
C LEU A 52 -6.60 -20.61 1.61
N SER A 53 -5.39 -20.46 2.15
CA SER A 53 -4.69 -21.53 2.88
C SER A 53 -3.74 -20.98 3.95
N PRO A 54 -3.77 -21.55 5.18
CA PRO A 54 -2.83 -21.22 6.26
C PRO A 54 -1.38 -21.67 5.97
N ASP A 55 -1.16 -22.46 4.91
CA ASP A 55 0.19 -22.91 4.52
C ASP A 55 1.01 -21.78 3.88
N PHE A 56 0.37 -20.70 3.41
CA PHE A 56 1.06 -19.55 2.83
C PHE A 56 1.54 -18.58 3.89
N ARG A 57 2.55 -19.00 4.66
CA ARG A 57 3.15 -18.16 5.72
C ARG A 57 4.10 -17.09 5.20
N ARG A 58 4.54 -17.21 3.94
CA ARG A 58 5.41 -16.21 3.32
C ARG A 58 4.57 -15.18 2.62
N LEU A 59 4.53 -13.96 3.14
CA LEU A 59 3.73 -12.87 2.62
C LEU A 59 4.58 -11.64 2.30
N VAL A 60 4.17 -10.85 1.32
CA VAL A 60 4.85 -9.61 0.94
C VAL A 60 4.01 -8.41 1.32
N GLU A 61 4.63 -7.49 2.06
CA GLU A 61 4.09 -6.16 2.29
C GLU A 61 4.81 -5.15 1.40
N ILE A 62 4.08 -4.55 0.45
CA ILE A 62 4.51 -3.34 -0.26
C ILE A 62 4.10 -2.12 0.56
N PHE A 63 5.05 -1.36 1.08
CA PHE A 63 4.76 -0.18 1.89
C PHE A 63 4.48 1.06 1.04
N SER A 64 5.31 1.27 0.02
CA SER A 64 5.17 2.39 -0.90
C SER A 64 5.94 2.17 -2.20
N ILE A 65 5.51 2.89 -3.23
CA ILE A 65 6.28 3.07 -4.46
C ILE A 65 6.50 4.57 -4.60
N SER A 66 7.76 4.97 -4.69
CA SER A 66 8.16 6.37 -4.79
C SER A 66 8.86 6.67 -6.10
N VAL A 67 8.67 7.87 -6.60
CA VAL A 67 9.34 8.42 -7.78
C VAL A 67 10.04 9.69 -7.32
N PRO A 68 11.33 9.64 -6.96
CA PRO A 68 12.04 10.83 -6.50
C PRO A 68 12.15 11.88 -7.60
N LEU A 69 11.84 13.13 -7.26
CA LEU A 69 11.98 14.29 -8.15
C LEU A 69 12.94 15.32 -7.54
N PRO A 70 13.57 16.18 -8.35
CA PRO A 70 14.21 17.42 -7.87
C PRO A 70 13.21 18.33 -7.13
N ARG A 71 13.71 19.21 -6.24
CA ARG A 71 12.87 20.07 -5.39
C ARG A 71 11.93 21.00 -6.16
N ASP A 72 12.41 21.50 -7.29
CA ASP A 72 11.73 22.54 -8.07
C ASP A 72 10.91 21.97 -9.24
N GLN A 73 10.67 20.65 -9.25
CA GLN A 73 9.90 19.97 -10.29
C GLN A 73 8.63 19.36 -9.74
N CYS A 74 7.56 19.50 -10.53
CA CYS A 74 6.35 18.71 -10.43
C CYS A 74 6.18 17.94 -11.74
N TRP A 75 5.85 16.66 -11.67
CA TRP A 75 5.51 15.87 -12.85
C TRP A 75 4.07 15.43 -12.79
N LYS A 76 3.37 15.56 -13.91
CA LYS A 76 2.13 14.84 -14.16
C LYS A 76 2.49 13.44 -14.63
N LEU A 77 2.05 12.44 -13.86
CA LEU A 77 2.43 11.06 -14.05
C LEU A 77 1.32 10.28 -14.74
N TYR A 78 1.72 9.51 -15.75
CA TYR A 78 0.90 8.51 -16.44
C TYR A 78 1.60 7.15 -16.42
N GLY A 79 0.81 6.09 -16.56
CA GLY A 79 1.31 4.73 -16.73
C GLY A 79 0.65 3.70 -15.82
N LEU A 80 1.40 2.65 -15.53
CA LEU A 80 0.92 1.43 -14.89
C LEU A 80 1.93 0.94 -13.83
N VAL A 81 1.41 0.56 -12.67
CA VAL A 81 2.07 -0.33 -11.72
C VAL A 81 1.27 -1.61 -11.64
N HIS A 82 1.91 -2.70 -12.06
CA HIS A 82 1.33 -4.03 -12.05
C HIS A 82 2.09 -4.90 -11.06
N CYS A 83 1.39 -5.60 -10.17
CA CYS A 83 1.97 -6.54 -9.23
C CYS A 83 1.35 -7.91 -9.43
N TYR A 84 2.13 -8.97 -9.21
CA TYR A 84 1.65 -10.34 -9.30
C TYR A 84 2.29 -11.21 -8.23
N ASP A 85 1.57 -12.26 -7.88
CA ASP A 85 2.08 -13.39 -7.11
C ASP A 85 1.77 -14.72 -7.81
N LEU A 86 1.88 -15.84 -7.09
CA LEU A 86 1.63 -17.18 -7.62
C LEU A 86 0.20 -17.38 -8.16
N PHE A 87 -0.80 -16.68 -7.61
CA PHE A 87 -2.22 -16.91 -7.93
C PHE A 87 -2.91 -15.71 -8.58
N HIS A 88 -2.39 -14.51 -8.35
CA HIS A 88 -3.10 -13.29 -8.69
C HIS A 88 -2.19 -12.25 -9.33
N SER A 89 -2.82 -11.39 -10.12
CA SER A 89 -2.20 -10.18 -10.65
C SER A 89 -3.14 -8.99 -10.45
N TYR A 90 -2.55 -7.82 -10.20
CA TYR A 90 -3.27 -6.60 -9.81
C TYR A 90 -2.60 -5.36 -10.40
N ASP A 91 -3.41 -4.48 -10.97
CA ASP A 91 -3.01 -3.14 -11.34
C ASP A 91 -3.21 -2.21 -10.13
N LEU A 92 -2.12 -1.85 -9.44
CA LEU A 92 -2.17 -0.99 -8.25
C LEU A 92 -2.29 0.49 -8.59
N PHE A 93 -1.85 0.86 -9.78
CA PHE A 93 -1.92 2.20 -10.29
C PHE A 93 -2.10 2.12 -11.80
N SER A 94 -3.13 2.76 -12.32
CA SER A 94 -3.36 2.89 -13.76
C SER A 94 -3.84 4.29 -14.06
N CYS A 95 -3.14 4.96 -14.96
CA CYS A 95 -3.43 6.31 -15.42
C CYS A 95 -3.13 6.36 -16.91
N LYS A 96 -4.18 6.25 -17.72
CA LYS A 96 -4.09 6.23 -19.18
C LYS A 96 -3.91 7.67 -19.70
N GLU A 97 -3.05 7.83 -20.70
CA GLU A 97 -2.78 9.14 -21.31
C GLU A 97 -4.00 9.70 -22.06
N GLU A 98 -4.85 8.81 -22.58
CA GLU A 98 -6.11 9.13 -23.25
C GLU A 98 -7.11 9.81 -22.30
N GLU A 99 -7.00 9.51 -20.99
CA GLU A 99 -7.77 10.14 -19.91
C GLU A 99 -7.07 11.44 -19.49
N LYS A 100 -6.89 12.40 -20.42
CA LYS A 100 -6.07 13.62 -20.22
C LYS A 100 -6.38 14.43 -18.95
N GLU A 101 -7.59 14.30 -18.39
CA GLU A 101 -8.04 14.97 -17.16
C GLU A 101 -7.65 14.22 -15.87
N LYS A 102 -7.24 12.95 -15.95
CA LYS A 102 -6.94 12.09 -14.81
C LYS A 102 -5.45 11.78 -14.78
N TYR A 103 -4.66 12.66 -14.17
CA TYR A 103 -3.23 12.47 -13.92
C TYR A 103 -2.92 12.45 -12.41
N THR A 104 -1.79 11.86 -12.04
CA THR A 104 -1.25 12.01 -10.68
C THR A 104 -0.13 13.01 -10.69
N GLU A 105 -0.27 14.10 -9.95
CA GLU A 105 0.81 15.06 -9.77
C GLU A 105 1.75 14.61 -8.64
N LEU A 106 3.03 14.51 -8.94
CA LEU A 106 4.08 14.26 -7.96
C LEU A 106 4.97 15.49 -7.81
N SER A 107 5.45 15.70 -6.59
CA SER A 107 6.44 16.72 -6.25
C SER A 107 7.47 16.15 -5.30
N TYR A 108 8.55 16.88 -5.03
CA TYR A 108 9.54 16.47 -4.02
C TYR A 108 8.94 16.09 -2.66
N SER A 109 7.91 16.83 -2.22
CA SER A 109 7.23 16.58 -0.94
C SER A 109 6.21 15.45 -0.99
N ARG A 110 5.65 15.17 -2.18
CA ARG A 110 4.63 14.14 -2.45
C ARG A 110 5.11 13.28 -3.60
N ASN A 111 6.09 12.43 -3.31
CA ASN A 111 6.79 11.63 -4.30
C ASN A 111 6.41 10.14 -4.23
N THR A 112 5.37 9.78 -3.47
CA THR A 112 4.86 8.41 -3.35
C THR A 112 3.56 8.28 -4.13
N LEU A 113 3.41 7.20 -4.91
CA LEU A 113 2.17 6.91 -5.62
C LEU A 113 1.05 6.58 -4.63
N LEU A 114 -0.18 6.96 -5.00
CA LEU A 114 -1.38 6.49 -4.33
C LEU A 114 -1.78 5.16 -4.96
N LEU A 115 -1.58 4.06 -4.24
CA LEU A 115 -1.83 2.71 -4.74
C LEU A 115 -3.23 2.25 -4.32
N GLN A 116 -3.97 1.64 -5.25
CA GLN A 116 -5.20 0.91 -4.98
C GLN A 116 -4.88 -0.55 -4.73
N GLU A 117 -4.50 -0.86 -3.50
CA GLU A 117 -3.99 -2.19 -3.14
C GLU A 117 -5.10 -3.25 -3.16
N PRO A 118 -4.76 -4.54 -3.40
CA PRO A 118 -5.72 -5.62 -3.34
C PRO A 118 -6.28 -5.82 -1.94
N CYS A 119 -7.36 -6.59 -1.86
CA CYS A 119 -7.99 -6.97 -0.60
C CYS A 119 -7.43 -8.27 -0.05
N SER A 120 -6.20 -8.62 -0.41
CA SER A 120 -5.47 -9.81 0.03
C SER A 120 -3.97 -9.50 0.06
N SER A 121 -3.22 -10.24 0.87
CA SER A 121 -1.75 -10.19 0.86
C SER A 121 -1.17 -10.85 -0.39
N TYR A 122 0.03 -10.44 -0.75
CA TYR A 122 0.82 -11.11 -1.79
C TYR A 122 1.55 -12.30 -1.20
N ILE A 123 1.62 -13.40 -1.95
CA ILE A 123 2.38 -14.58 -1.54
C ILE A 123 3.86 -14.42 -1.93
N GLY A 124 4.76 -14.63 -0.98
CA GLY A 124 6.19 -14.40 -1.13
C GLY A 124 6.96 -15.45 -1.92
N GLY A 125 6.37 -16.63 -2.20
CA GLY A 125 7.06 -17.71 -2.92
C GLY A 125 7.36 -17.38 -4.38
N GLN A 126 6.52 -16.55 -4.99
CA GLN A 126 6.71 -15.95 -6.29
C GLN A 126 5.98 -14.61 -6.27
N PHE A 127 6.73 -13.50 -6.34
CA PHE A 127 6.18 -12.15 -6.27
C PHE A 127 6.94 -11.24 -7.24
N GLY A 128 6.24 -10.37 -7.95
CA GLY A 128 6.87 -9.38 -8.81
C GLY A 128 6.10 -8.09 -8.95
N VAL A 129 6.84 -7.04 -9.32
CA VAL A 129 6.31 -5.70 -9.59
C VAL A 129 6.87 -5.23 -10.93
N SER A 130 5.98 -4.89 -11.86
CA SER A 130 6.28 -4.26 -13.14
C SER A 130 5.81 -2.81 -13.11
N ILE A 131 6.67 -1.90 -13.55
CA ILE A 131 6.41 -0.46 -13.54
C ILE A 131 6.68 0.11 -14.92
N ILE A 132 5.72 0.85 -15.45
CA ILE A 132 5.83 1.65 -16.66
C ILE A 132 5.28 3.03 -16.34
N LEU A 133 6.15 4.03 -16.20
CA LEU A 133 5.78 5.40 -15.81
C LEU A 133 6.41 6.42 -16.75
N LYS A 134 5.63 7.44 -17.11
CA LYS A 134 6.05 8.56 -17.95
C LYS A 134 5.48 9.89 -17.46
N ASN A 135 6.12 10.98 -17.85
CA ASN A 135 5.57 12.33 -17.62
C ASN A 135 4.59 12.75 -18.73
N ASP A 136 4.04 13.95 -18.62
CA ASP A 136 3.15 14.59 -19.61
C ASP A 136 3.81 14.92 -20.96
N GLN A 137 5.14 14.90 -21.02
CA GLN A 137 5.90 15.01 -22.27
C GLN A 137 6.16 13.65 -22.92
N GLY A 138 5.63 12.56 -22.35
CA GLY A 138 5.87 11.20 -22.82
C GLY A 138 7.26 10.65 -22.49
N SER A 139 8.06 11.37 -21.71
CA SER A 139 9.40 10.93 -21.30
C SER A 139 9.33 9.81 -20.26
N GLU A 140 10.10 8.75 -20.48
CA GLU A 140 10.15 7.57 -19.61
C GLU A 140 10.82 7.88 -18.28
N ILE A 141 10.03 7.85 -17.20
CA ILE A 141 10.51 8.00 -15.83
C ILE A 141 11.03 6.66 -15.30
N SER A 142 10.30 5.57 -15.53
CA SER A 142 10.66 4.23 -15.06
C SER A 142 10.04 3.18 -15.96
N LYS A 143 10.83 2.21 -16.43
CA LYS A 143 10.31 1.09 -17.21
C LYS A 143 11.09 -0.19 -16.93
N GLY A 144 10.44 -1.14 -16.28
CA GLY A 144 11.06 -2.42 -15.96
C GLY A 144 10.30 -3.15 -14.87
N TRP A 145 10.94 -4.16 -14.30
CA TRP A 145 10.31 -5.04 -13.32
C TRP A 145 11.33 -5.57 -12.33
N ILE A 146 10.79 -6.05 -11.21
CA ILE A 146 11.49 -6.85 -10.20
C ILE A 146 10.67 -8.11 -9.95
N ASP A 147 11.34 -9.21 -9.71
CA ASP A 147 10.73 -10.47 -9.32
C ASP A 147 11.56 -11.17 -8.25
N TRP A 148 10.85 -11.99 -7.49
CA TRP A 148 11.39 -12.87 -6.48
C TRP A 148 10.86 -14.26 -6.71
N ASN A 149 11.77 -15.22 -6.55
CA ASN A 149 11.42 -16.60 -6.24
C ASN A 149 11.95 -16.96 -4.85
N ASP A 150 11.45 -18.06 -4.29
CA ASP A 150 11.84 -18.56 -2.96
C ASP A 150 13.36 -18.63 -2.75
N TYR A 151 14.11 -19.11 -3.75
CA TYR A 151 15.57 -19.24 -3.63
C TYR A 151 16.25 -17.89 -3.44
N GLN A 152 15.88 -16.89 -4.24
CA GLN A 152 16.42 -15.54 -4.17
C GLN A 152 15.96 -14.81 -2.91
N ALA A 153 14.71 -15.02 -2.47
CA ALA A 153 14.11 -14.30 -1.34
C ALA A 153 14.71 -14.72 0.02
N SER A 154 15.24 -15.94 0.12
CA SER A 154 15.73 -16.54 1.37
C SER A 154 16.64 -15.66 2.24
N ILE A 155 17.61 -14.96 1.62
CA ILE A 155 18.55 -14.09 2.34
C ILE A 155 17.96 -12.71 2.71
N TRP A 156 16.83 -12.35 2.10
CA TRP A 156 16.15 -11.06 2.24
C TRP A 156 14.90 -11.14 3.11
N TYR A 157 14.49 -12.33 3.56
CA TYR A 157 13.34 -12.46 4.42
C TYR A 157 13.43 -11.61 5.69
N ASN A 158 12.28 -11.05 6.05
CA ASN A 158 12.08 -10.16 7.20
C ASN A 158 12.94 -8.88 7.16
N ARG A 159 13.57 -8.57 6.02
CA ARG A 159 14.33 -7.34 5.82
C ARG A 159 13.53 -6.36 5.00
N ARG A 160 13.70 -5.08 5.33
CA ARG A 160 13.23 -3.98 4.49
C ARG A 160 14.07 -3.91 3.23
N VAL A 161 13.41 -4.04 2.09
CA VAL A 161 14.03 -3.96 0.77
C VAL A 161 13.59 -2.68 0.07
N CYS A 162 14.51 -2.08 -0.66
CA CYS A 162 14.24 -0.95 -1.56
C CYS A 162 14.80 -1.33 -2.93
N SER A 163 13.92 -1.68 -3.86
CA SER A 163 14.32 -2.02 -5.23
C SER A 163 14.10 -0.85 -6.16
N ILE A 164 15.11 -0.55 -6.99
CA ILE A 164 15.10 0.59 -7.92
C ILE A 164 14.85 0.07 -9.34
N ILE A 165 13.82 0.61 -9.99
CA ILE A 165 13.51 0.38 -11.40
C ILE A 165 13.84 1.68 -12.16
N PRO A 166 14.93 1.72 -12.94
CA PRO A 166 15.35 2.94 -13.64
C PRO A 166 14.51 3.20 -14.90
N GLY A 167 14.50 4.45 -15.33
CA GLY A 167 14.05 4.88 -16.66
C GLY A 167 15.07 5.80 -17.32
N LYS A 168 14.65 6.55 -18.33
CA LYS A 168 15.52 7.49 -19.06
C LYS A 168 15.80 8.76 -18.27
N ILE A 169 14.77 9.32 -17.63
CA ILE A 169 14.85 10.61 -16.92
C ILE A 169 14.68 10.51 -15.41
N GLY A 170 14.50 9.30 -14.88
CA GLY A 170 14.23 9.08 -13.45
C GLY A 170 14.29 7.61 -13.06
N PHE A 171 13.63 7.29 -11.94
CA PHE A 171 13.42 5.92 -11.48
C PHE A 171 12.21 5.84 -10.55
N ALA A 172 11.66 4.63 -10.40
CA ALA A 172 10.77 4.28 -9.31
C ALA A 172 11.53 3.44 -8.27
N ALA A 173 11.24 3.65 -7.00
CA ALA A 173 11.74 2.84 -5.89
C ALA A 173 10.56 2.15 -5.20
N VAL A 174 10.61 0.82 -5.12
CA VAL A 174 9.62 -0.03 -4.47
C VAL A 174 10.14 -0.40 -3.09
N HIS A 175 9.40 -0.04 -2.04
CA HIS A 175 9.73 -0.30 -0.64
C HIS A 175 8.83 -1.40 -0.11
N TYR A 176 9.42 -2.55 0.23
CA TYR A 176 8.65 -3.74 0.63
C TYR A 176 9.43 -4.60 1.63
N THR A 177 8.76 -5.61 2.18
CA THR A 177 9.38 -6.68 2.95
C THR A 177 8.72 -7.99 2.56
N ILE A 178 9.54 -9.02 2.33
CA ILE A 178 9.07 -10.39 2.17
C ILE A 178 9.22 -11.04 3.55
N PHE A 179 8.12 -11.34 4.22
CA PHE A 179 8.16 -12.03 5.50
C PHE A 179 8.34 -13.53 5.29
N SER A 180 9.20 -14.17 6.07
CA SER A 180 9.31 -15.63 6.06
C SER A 180 8.13 -16.32 6.75
N ASP A 181 7.52 -15.62 7.71
CA ASP A 181 6.37 -16.07 8.49
C ASP A 181 5.52 -14.85 8.89
N ALA A 182 4.35 -14.72 8.28
CA ALA A 182 3.41 -13.63 8.46
C ALA A 182 1.97 -14.10 8.32
N VAL A 183 1.08 -13.31 8.89
CA VAL A 183 -0.37 -13.48 8.80
C VAL A 183 -0.98 -12.28 8.08
N GLN A 184 -2.12 -12.49 7.43
CA GLN A 184 -2.85 -11.43 6.79
C GLN A 184 -3.69 -10.66 7.82
N ALA A 185 -3.66 -9.33 7.75
CA ALA A 185 -4.49 -8.46 8.58
C ALA A 185 -5.41 -7.59 7.73
N GLY A 186 -6.70 -7.92 7.74
CA GLY A 186 -7.76 -7.10 7.16
C GLY A 186 -8.23 -6.02 8.13
N VAL A 187 -7.89 -4.76 7.86
CA VAL A 187 -8.22 -3.62 8.71
C VAL A 187 -9.60 -3.06 8.35
N LYS A 188 -10.45 -2.87 9.36
CA LYS A 188 -11.74 -2.18 9.25
C LYS A 188 -11.78 -1.01 10.22
N VAL A 189 -12.13 0.17 9.72
CA VAL A 189 -12.24 1.41 10.51
C VAL A 189 -13.65 1.97 10.35
N VAL A 190 -14.32 2.24 11.45
CA VAL A 190 -15.70 2.73 11.50
C VAL A 190 -15.77 4.00 12.34
N LEU A 191 -16.35 5.06 11.78
CA LEU A 191 -16.66 6.27 12.55
C LEU A 191 -17.96 6.04 13.33
N LYS A 192 -17.96 6.40 14.61
CA LYS A 192 -19.17 6.49 15.43
C LYS A 192 -19.39 7.93 15.88
N SER A 193 -20.62 8.40 15.70
CA SER A 193 -21.13 9.69 16.14
C SER A 193 -22.21 9.50 17.20
N ASN A 194 -22.27 10.39 18.19
CA ASN A 194 -23.31 10.35 19.21
C ASN A 194 -24.70 10.76 18.69
N ASP A 195 -24.76 11.44 17.54
CA ASP A 195 -26.00 12.02 16.99
C ASP A 195 -26.52 11.34 15.71
N GLY A 196 -25.82 10.32 15.19
CA GLY A 196 -26.22 9.59 13.99
C GLY A 196 -26.09 10.39 12.67
N VAL A 197 -25.56 11.61 12.68
CA VAL A 197 -25.51 12.48 11.51
C VAL A 197 -24.21 12.28 10.73
N SER A 198 -24.28 12.32 9.40
CA SER A 198 -23.11 12.25 8.53
C SER A 198 -22.08 13.34 8.86
N ARG A 199 -20.81 13.01 8.64
CA ARG A 199 -19.66 13.87 8.92
C ARG A 199 -18.70 13.89 7.75
N THR A 200 -18.03 15.02 7.58
CA THR A 200 -16.82 15.07 6.76
C THR A 200 -15.65 14.66 7.62
N ILE A 201 -14.91 13.66 7.16
CA ILE A 201 -13.64 13.23 7.76
C ILE A 201 -12.51 13.60 6.82
N ARG A 202 -11.37 13.97 7.41
CA ARG A 202 -10.13 14.17 6.67
C ARG A 202 -8.95 13.72 7.50
N GLY A 203 -8.01 13.01 6.90
CA GLY A 203 -6.79 12.68 7.61
C GLY A 203 -6.06 11.50 7.03
N LYS A 204 -5.29 10.82 7.87
CA LYS A 204 -4.42 9.72 7.46
C LYS A 204 -4.40 8.60 8.47
N ILE A 205 -4.25 7.38 7.98
CA ILE A 205 -4.01 6.18 8.79
C ILE A 205 -2.81 5.46 8.21
N PHE A 206 -1.80 5.22 9.06
CA PHE A 206 -0.59 4.50 8.70
C PHE A 206 -0.48 3.21 9.49
N ALA A 207 -0.05 2.13 8.83
CA ALA A 207 0.34 0.88 9.47
C ALA A 207 1.87 0.79 9.58
N ARG A 208 2.33 0.25 10.69
CA ARG A 208 3.72 -0.15 10.94
C ARG A 208 3.78 -1.41 11.80
N TYR A 209 4.94 -2.04 11.88
CA TYR A 209 5.10 -3.30 12.61
C TYR A 209 6.04 -3.17 13.80
N SER A 210 5.71 -3.85 14.91
CA SER A 210 6.69 -4.06 15.98
C SER A 210 7.87 -4.90 15.47
N GLY A 211 9.02 -4.83 16.17
CA GLY A 211 10.25 -5.48 15.73
C GLY A 211 11.05 -4.71 14.67
N TYR A 212 10.48 -3.64 14.11
CA TYR A 212 11.19 -2.76 13.16
C TYR A 212 11.34 -1.34 13.71
N THR A 213 12.47 -0.68 13.39
CA THR A 213 12.73 0.72 13.76
C THR A 213 12.02 1.70 12.84
N TYR A 214 11.54 2.81 13.39
CA TYR A 214 10.92 3.89 12.63
C TYR A 214 11.43 5.23 13.13
N GLN A 215 12.74 5.37 13.28
CA GLN A 215 13.35 6.57 13.88
C GLN A 215 13.71 7.56 12.78
N ALA A 216 14.33 7.08 11.70
CA ALA A 216 14.78 7.92 10.62
C ALA A 216 13.62 8.42 9.76
N TYR A 217 13.78 9.61 9.17
CA TYR A 217 12.80 10.19 8.27
C TYR A 217 12.46 9.26 7.10
N TYR A 218 13.47 8.60 6.52
CA TYR A 218 13.31 7.67 5.41
C TYR A 218 12.40 6.49 5.77
N GLU A 219 12.62 5.88 6.94
CA GLU A 219 11.81 4.76 7.44
C GLU A 219 10.35 5.16 7.65
N LYS A 220 10.13 6.31 8.32
CA LYS A 220 8.79 6.85 8.57
C LYS A 220 8.06 7.19 7.27
N LYS A 221 8.79 7.62 6.24
CA LYS A 221 8.21 8.04 4.97
C LYS A 221 7.86 6.86 4.05
N TYR A 222 8.72 5.85 3.96
CA TYR A 222 8.61 4.83 2.91
C TYR A 222 8.28 3.42 3.41
N TYR A 223 8.48 3.11 4.70
CA TYR A 223 8.22 1.78 5.28
C TYR A 223 6.99 1.74 6.20
N LYS A 224 6.10 2.73 6.07
CA LYS A 224 4.77 2.73 6.68
C LYS A 224 3.72 2.57 5.58
N SER A 225 2.86 1.58 5.72
CA SER A 225 1.79 1.36 4.74
C SER A 225 0.71 2.39 4.97
N LYS A 226 0.35 3.13 3.93
CA LYS A 226 -0.69 4.16 4.01
C LYS A 226 -2.04 3.52 3.75
N LEU A 227 -2.83 3.31 4.80
CA LEU A 227 -4.15 2.67 4.68
C LEU A 227 -5.23 3.66 4.25
N TYR A 228 -5.09 4.92 4.63
CA TYR A 228 -6.05 5.99 4.32
C TYR A 228 -5.34 7.34 4.19
N GLU A 229 -5.71 8.12 3.18
CA GLU A 229 -5.37 9.54 3.03
C GLU A 229 -6.40 10.21 2.11
N ASP A 230 -7.47 10.74 2.69
CA ASP A 230 -8.50 11.42 1.90
C ASP A 230 -9.31 12.42 2.74
N CYS A 231 -10.26 13.09 2.10
CA CYS A 231 -11.35 13.87 2.67
C CYS A 231 -12.68 13.33 2.10
N VAL A 232 -13.49 12.69 2.95
CA VAL A 232 -14.74 12.04 2.52
C VAL A 232 -15.88 12.36 3.49
N GLU A 233 -17.11 12.23 3.00
CA GLU A 233 -18.29 12.21 3.86
C GLU A 233 -18.61 10.76 4.21
N VAL A 234 -18.89 10.50 5.48
CA VAL A 234 -19.26 9.18 6.01
C VAL A 234 -20.46 9.34 6.94
N ARG A 235 -21.38 8.39 6.86
CA ARG A 235 -22.50 8.26 7.79
C ARG A 235 -22.03 7.66 9.11
N ASP A 236 -22.83 7.84 10.16
CA ASP A 236 -22.59 7.15 11.42
C ASP A 236 -22.63 5.63 11.22
N GLY A 237 -21.66 4.92 11.82
CA GLY A 237 -21.48 3.48 11.67
C GLY A 237 -20.92 3.05 10.32
N GLU A 238 -20.67 3.96 9.39
CA GLU A 238 -20.10 3.64 8.08
C GLU A 238 -18.59 3.37 8.16
N ARG A 239 -18.14 2.45 7.32
CA ARG A 239 -16.73 2.10 7.18
C ARG A 239 -15.99 3.14 6.35
N LEU A 240 -14.79 3.47 6.77
CA LEU A 240 -13.89 4.29 5.98
C LEU A 240 -13.44 3.52 4.72
N PRO A 241 -13.45 4.15 3.54
CA PRO A 241 -12.90 3.54 2.33
C PRO A 241 -11.37 3.57 2.38
N LEU A 242 -10.76 2.46 2.80
CA LEU A 242 -9.30 2.33 2.86
C LEU A 242 -8.70 2.12 1.47
N LEU A 243 -7.57 2.78 1.20
CA LEU A 243 -6.73 2.58 0.02
C LEU A 243 -6.10 1.19 0.04
N LYS A 244 -5.65 0.78 1.23
CA LYS A 244 -5.06 -0.50 1.54
C LYS A 244 -5.80 -1.14 2.72
N PRO A 245 -6.83 -1.97 2.47
CA PRO A 245 -7.60 -2.62 3.52
C PRO A 245 -6.89 -3.85 4.11
N VAL A 246 -5.85 -4.38 3.46
CA VAL A 246 -5.11 -5.56 3.90
C VAL A 246 -3.61 -5.27 3.97
N VAL A 247 -2.96 -5.75 5.02
CA VAL A 247 -1.50 -5.73 5.19
C VAL A 247 -0.98 -7.08 5.64
N SER A 248 0.29 -7.38 5.35
CA SER A 248 0.96 -8.57 5.87
C SER A 248 1.71 -8.24 7.15
N VAL A 249 1.43 -8.98 8.24
CA VAL A 249 2.00 -8.72 9.56
C VAL A 249 2.91 -9.87 9.96
N PRO A 250 4.18 -9.62 10.34
CA PRO A 250 5.07 -10.67 10.81
C PRO A 250 4.46 -11.37 12.03
N LYS A 251 4.52 -12.70 12.07
CA LYS A 251 3.83 -13.52 13.06
C LYS A 251 4.31 -13.27 14.50
N ASP A 252 5.59 -12.99 14.67
CA ASP A 252 6.22 -12.65 15.95
C ASP A 252 6.05 -11.16 16.31
N GLY A 253 5.39 -10.39 15.46
CA GLY A 253 5.19 -8.96 15.61
C GLY A 253 3.77 -8.56 15.97
N SER A 254 3.47 -7.29 15.70
CA SER A 254 2.20 -6.64 15.98
C SER A 254 1.97 -5.55 14.95
N LEU A 255 0.72 -5.43 14.51
CA LEU A 255 0.26 -4.33 13.70
C LEU A 255 0.02 -3.12 14.59
N VAL A 256 0.70 -2.01 14.33
CA VAL A 256 0.46 -0.73 14.98
C VAL A 256 -0.11 0.24 13.96
N LEU A 257 -1.29 0.78 14.26
CA LEU A 257 -1.96 1.78 13.44
C LEU A 257 -1.81 3.16 14.08
N GLU A 258 -1.26 4.10 13.32
CA GLU A 258 -1.15 5.50 13.70
C GLU A 258 -2.27 6.29 13.00
N ILE A 259 -3.17 6.87 13.79
CA ILE A 259 -4.41 7.48 13.31
C ILE A 259 -4.34 8.99 13.55
N TYR A 260 -4.62 9.76 12.51
CA TYR A 260 -4.70 11.21 12.53
C TYR A 260 -5.89 11.66 11.69
N ILE A 261 -7.09 11.65 12.27
CA ILE A 261 -8.33 12.01 11.58
C ILE A 261 -8.94 13.25 12.21
N GLN A 262 -9.36 14.20 11.39
CA GLN A 262 -10.20 15.33 11.77
C GLN A 262 -11.64 15.05 11.32
N VAL A 263 -12.58 15.22 12.23
CA VAL A 263 -14.01 15.03 12.00
C VAL A 263 -14.72 16.38 12.14
N GLY A 264 -15.61 16.71 11.21
CA GLY A 264 -16.37 17.94 11.27
C GLY A 264 -17.71 17.83 10.57
N LYS A 265 -18.46 18.93 10.60
CA LYS A 265 -19.74 19.05 9.91
C LYS A 265 -19.55 18.80 8.41
N ILE A 266 -20.63 18.36 7.76
CA ILE A 266 -20.68 18.13 6.32
C ILE A 266 -20.14 19.35 5.56
N GLY A 267 -19.26 19.10 4.61
CA GLY A 267 -18.58 20.10 3.80
C GLY A 267 -17.06 20.13 4.03
N LYS A 268 -16.33 20.77 3.11
CA LYS A 268 -14.85 20.74 3.10
C LYS A 268 -14.19 21.64 4.17
N ASN A 269 -14.96 22.44 4.90
CA ASN A 269 -14.42 23.36 5.89
C ASN A 269 -14.51 22.74 7.29
N LEU A 270 -13.44 22.07 7.71
CA LEU A 270 -13.31 21.42 9.02
C LEU A 270 -12.83 22.36 10.13
N LYS A 271 -12.96 23.69 9.97
CA LYS A 271 -12.60 24.63 11.05
C LYS A 271 -13.40 24.33 12.31
N GLY A 272 -12.69 24.11 13.43
CA GLY A 272 -13.30 23.72 14.70
C GLY A 272 -13.73 22.25 14.78
N GLY A 273 -13.38 21.42 13.80
CA GLY A 273 -13.59 19.98 13.84
C GLY A 273 -12.72 19.29 14.89
N GLU A 274 -13.22 18.18 15.40
CA GLU A 274 -12.57 17.36 16.41
C GLU A 274 -11.44 16.51 15.83
N TYR A 275 -10.36 16.33 16.59
CA TYR A 275 -9.22 15.51 16.19
C TYR A 275 -9.23 14.18 16.93
N LEU A 276 -9.34 13.09 16.18
CA LEU A 276 -9.13 11.73 16.64
C LEU A 276 -7.69 11.33 16.30
N LYS A 277 -6.83 11.36 17.31
CA LYS A 277 -5.41 11.07 17.18
C LYS A 277 -4.97 10.04 18.21
N GLY A 278 -4.28 9.00 17.76
CA GLY A 278 -3.77 7.98 18.65
C GLY A 278 -3.05 6.85 17.93
N GLU A 279 -2.52 5.92 18.70
CA GLU A 279 -1.98 4.66 18.23
C GLU A 279 -2.77 3.51 18.84
N ILE A 280 -3.03 2.48 18.03
CA ILE A 280 -3.64 1.23 18.47
C ILE A 280 -2.80 0.06 17.99
N THR A 281 -2.69 -0.99 18.80
CA THR A 281 -1.76 -2.11 18.54
C THR A 281 -2.50 -3.43 18.62
N PHE A 282 -2.40 -4.24 17.57
CA PHE A 282 -2.94 -5.58 17.53
C PHE A 282 -1.80 -6.59 17.41
N LYS A 283 -1.71 -7.52 18.36
CA LYS A 283 -0.78 -8.65 18.24
C LYS A 283 -1.22 -9.53 17.07
N ALA A 284 -0.26 -9.98 16.27
CA ALA A 284 -0.52 -10.92 15.19
C ALA A 284 -1.18 -12.18 15.75
N PHE A 285 -2.19 -12.67 15.05
CA PHE A 285 -2.92 -13.87 15.42
C PHE A 285 -3.07 -14.75 14.18
N GLU A 286 -2.80 -16.05 14.33
CA GLU A 286 -2.93 -17.01 13.24
C GLU A 286 -4.31 -17.68 13.34
N SER A 287 -5.05 -17.65 12.24
CA SER A 287 -6.22 -18.49 12.02
C SER A 287 -5.82 -19.93 11.78
N ASP A 288 -6.60 -20.88 12.28
CA ASP A 288 -6.43 -22.29 11.96
C ASP A 288 -7.36 -22.70 10.81
N TYR A 289 -7.20 -23.94 10.33
CA TYR A 289 -8.01 -24.49 9.24
C TYR A 289 -9.52 -24.50 9.57
N PHE A 290 -9.88 -24.61 10.85
CA PHE A 290 -11.28 -24.68 11.29
C PHE A 290 -11.89 -23.28 11.49
N ASN A 291 -11.07 -22.28 11.79
CA ASN A 291 -11.42 -20.88 11.98
C ASN A 291 -10.53 -20.01 11.07
N PRO A 292 -10.76 -20.03 9.75
CA PRO A 292 -9.87 -19.39 8.77
C PRO A 292 -9.88 -17.86 8.85
N VAL A 293 -10.83 -17.28 9.60
CA VAL A 293 -10.89 -15.84 9.88
C VAL A 293 -11.19 -15.61 11.34
N ILE A 294 -10.35 -14.82 12.00
CA ILE A 294 -10.52 -14.47 13.41
C ILE A 294 -10.55 -12.96 13.55
N GLN A 295 -11.66 -12.44 14.08
CA GLN A 295 -11.78 -11.02 14.35
C GLN A 295 -11.13 -10.68 15.69
N SER A 296 -10.30 -9.65 15.71
CA SER A 296 -9.75 -9.09 16.94
C SER A 296 -10.85 -8.50 17.83
N SER A 297 -10.55 -8.31 19.11
CA SER A 297 -11.30 -7.37 19.93
C SER A 297 -11.27 -5.97 19.29
N GLN A 298 -12.36 -5.23 19.46
CA GLN A 298 -12.45 -3.85 19.00
C GLN A 298 -11.48 -2.97 19.79
N GLN A 299 -10.76 -2.09 19.10
CA GLN A 299 -10.05 -0.98 19.72
C GLN A 299 -10.71 0.34 19.31
N VAL A 300 -10.67 1.33 20.19
CA VAL A 300 -11.39 2.59 20.00
C VAL A 300 -10.48 3.77 20.30
N ILE A 301 -10.45 4.74 19.39
CA ILE A 301 -9.92 6.08 19.65
C ILE A 301 -11.12 6.98 19.95
N HIS A 302 -11.15 7.51 21.17
CA HIS A 302 -12.17 8.43 21.61
C HIS A 302 -11.73 9.87 21.40
N GLY A 303 -12.67 10.73 21.04
CA GLY A 303 -12.59 12.14 21.36
C GLY A 303 -13.85 12.58 22.10
N ALA A 304 -14.23 13.84 21.95
CA ALA A 304 -15.32 14.46 22.72
C ALA A 304 -16.70 13.99 22.23
N ASP A 305 -16.96 14.13 20.94
CA ASP A 305 -18.25 13.85 20.32
C ASP A 305 -18.21 12.63 19.38
N PHE A 306 -17.02 12.19 19.01
CA PHE A 306 -16.81 11.10 18.05
C PHE A 306 -15.89 10.00 18.61
N SER A 307 -15.99 8.82 18.00
CA SER A 307 -14.99 7.77 18.19
C SER A 307 -14.72 7.00 16.91
N LEU A 308 -13.50 6.49 16.77
CA LEU A 308 -13.10 5.59 15.70
C LEU A 308 -12.93 4.19 16.26
N SER A 309 -13.78 3.29 15.79
CA SER A 309 -13.71 1.86 16.10
C SER A 309 -12.88 1.15 15.05
N VAL A 310 -11.93 0.34 15.49
CA VAL A 310 -11.03 -0.39 14.60
C VAL A 310 -11.03 -1.87 14.95
N PHE A 311 -11.11 -2.68 13.90
CA PHE A 311 -11.11 -4.15 13.96
C PHE A 311 -10.08 -4.69 12.99
N VAL A 312 -9.47 -5.82 13.33
CA VAL A 312 -8.62 -6.59 12.43
C VAL A 312 -9.24 -7.96 12.22
N LEU A 313 -9.40 -8.35 10.96
CA LEU A 313 -9.70 -9.71 10.55
C LEU A 313 -8.38 -10.40 10.22
N TRP A 314 -7.99 -11.35 11.07
CA TRP A 314 -6.81 -12.18 10.85
C TRP A 314 -7.16 -13.35 9.94
N GLY A 315 -6.28 -13.65 8.99
CA GLY A 315 -6.42 -14.72 8.00
C GLY A 315 -5.07 -15.21 7.49
#